data_AF-A0A0C1H0V9-F1
#
_entry.id   AF-A0A0C1H0V9-F1
#
_cell.length_a   1.000
_cell.length_b   1.000
_cell.length_c   1.000
_cell.angle_alpha   90.00
_cell.angle_beta   90.00
_cell.angle_gamma   90.00
#
_symmetry.space_group_name_H-M   'P 1'
#
loop_
_entity.id
_entity.type
_entity.pdbx_description
1 polymer ?
#
loop_
_entity_poly.entity_id
_entity_poly.type
_entity_poly.pdbx_seq_one_letter_code
_entity_poly.pdbx_strand_id
1 'polypeptide(L)'
;MIDDEPQPAQYYDKHDIWTFDPTSADKDVYEAFAADVVKLVQLLDENEPLMSRDFYARLFASLLDLSRVMGEYENGWSQGSLSPGEM
;
A
#
# COMPACT_ATOMS: atom_id res chain seq x y z
N MET A 1 15.82 6.99 26.86
CA MET A 1 15.33 5.98 25.92
C MET A 1 14.57 6.77 24.89
N ILE A 2 15.09 6.84 23.66
CA ILE A 2 14.65 7.80 22.65
C ILE A 2 13.28 7.32 22.14
N ASP A 3 12.28 8.18 22.31
CA ASP A 3 10.85 7.97 22.06
C ASP A 3 10.45 8.49 20.66
N ASP A 4 11.42 8.52 19.74
CA ASP A 4 11.30 9.10 18.39
C ASP A 4 11.21 8.00 17.31
N GLU A 5 10.68 6.83 17.63
CA GLU A 5 10.33 5.86 16.60
C GLU A 5 8.91 6.20 16.11
N PRO A 6 8.75 6.69 14.87
CA PRO A 6 7.45 7.13 14.38
C PRO A 6 6.47 5.96 14.46
N GLN A 7 5.51 6.06 15.38
CA GLN A 7 4.43 5.08 15.56
C GLN A 7 3.57 5.10 14.30
N PRO A 8 3.63 4.06 13.44
CA PRO A 8 3.03 4.12 12.11
C PRO A 8 1.53 4.44 12.20
N ALA A 9 0.81 3.84 13.15
CA ALA A 9 -0.62 4.06 13.34
C ALA A 9 -1.03 5.54 13.54
N GLN A 10 -0.22 6.33 14.27
CA GLN A 10 -0.53 7.75 14.48
C GLN A 10 -0.20 8.62 13.27
N TYR A 11 0.72 8.19 12.40
CA TYR A 11 0.98 8.83 11.12
C TYR A 11 -0.21 8.62 10.17
N TYR A 12 -0.78 7.40 10.13
CA TYR A 12 -1.88 7.08 9.22
C TYR A 12 -3.20 7.81 9.58
N ASP A 13 -3.55 7.93 10.87
CA ASP A 13 -4.80 8.57 11.30
C ASP A 13 -4.80 10.10 11.19
N LYS A 14 -3.63 10.75 11.22
CA LYS A 14 -3.51 12.21 11.33
C LYS A 14 -3.34 12.93 9.98
N HIS A 15 -3.02 12.20 8.91
CA HIS A 15 -2.54 12.77 7.66
C HIS A 15 -3.48 12.66 6.45
N ASP A 16 -4.69 12.09 6.57
CA ASP A 16 -5.60 11.91 5.43
C ASP A 16 -4.86 11.40 4.17
N ILE A 17 -4.03 10.40 4.43
CA ILE A 17 -2.92 9.86 3.61
C ILE A 17 -3.34 9.43 2.21
N TRP A 18 -4.66 9.31 1.98
CA TRP A 18 -5.25 9.08 0.67
C TRP A 18 -5.47 10.44 0.00
N THR A 19 -4.37 11.07 -0.44
CA THR A 19 -4.37 12.32 -1.18
C THR A 19 -4.12 12.07 -2.66
N PHE A 20 -4.85 12.79 -3.52
CA PHE A 20 -4.58 12.79 -4.97
C PHE A 20 -3.42 13.71 -5.36
N ASP A 21 -2.87 14.47 -4.40
CA ASP A 21 -1.72 15.35 -4.57
C ASP A 21 -0.66 15.02 -3.50
N PRO A 22 0.07 13.90 -3.64
CA PRO A 22 1.04 13.43 -2.64
C PRO A 22 2.34 14.24 -2.68
N THR A 23 2.89 14.52 -1.50
CA THR A 23 4.27 15.00 -1.36
C THR A 23 5.28 13.90 -1.65
N SER A 24 6.56 14.22 -1.79
CA SER A 24 7.61 13.21 -1.95
C SER A 24 7.66 12.22 -0.78
N ALA A 25 7.44 12.70 0.45
CA ALA A 25 7.42 11.82 1.63
C ALA A 25 6.25 10.84 1.61
N ASP A 26 5.08 11.25 1.09
CA ASP A 26 3.92 10.37 0.96
C ASP A 26 4.19 9.25 -0.07
N LYS A 27 4.91 9.57 -1.15
CA LYS A 27 5.35 8.58 -2.15
C LYS A 27 6.36 7.59 -1.58
N ASP A 28 7.34 8.05 -0.81
CA ASP A 28 8.32 7.17 -0.16
C ASP A 28 7.65 6.19 0.80
N VAL A 29 6.66 6.64 1.58
CA VAL A 29 5.87 5.78 2.48
C VAL A 29 5.03 4.77 1.68
N TYR A 30 4.38 5.22 0.60
CA TYR A 30 3.63 4.35 -0.30
C TYR A 30 4.53 3.27 -0.92
N GLU A 31 5.71 3.63 -1.44
CA GLU A 31 6.65 2.69 -2.04
C GLU A 31 7.13 1.64 -1.03
N ALA A 32 7.44 2.06 0.20
CA ALA A 32 7.81 1.15 1.28
C ALA A 32 6.67 0.18 1.63
N PHE A 33 5.45 0.69 1.76
CA PHE A 33 4.27 -0.13 2.04
C PHE A 33 3.98 -1.11 0.89
N ALA A 34 4.03 -0.65 -0.37
CA ALA A 34 3.83 -1.48 -1.54
C ALA A 34 4.87 -2.61 -1.64
N ALA A 35 6.14 -2.30 -1.35
CA ALA A 35 7.20 -3.30 -1.29
C ALA A 35 6.95 -4.37 -0.22
N ASP A 36 6.40 -3.99 0.94
CA ASP A 36 6.07 -4.94 2.01
C ASP A 36 4.87 -5.82 1.67
N VAL A 37 3.88 -5.33 0.92
CA VAL A 37 2.79 -6.18 0.39
C VAL A 37 3.34 -7.29 -0.51
N VAL A 38 4.32 -6.98 -1.36
CA VAL A 38 4.99 -7.99 -2.21
C VAL A 38 5.72 -9.04 -1.35
N LYS A 39 6.42 -8.62 -0.29
CA LYS A 39 7.07 -9.55 0.64
C LYS A 39 6.06 -10.46 1.35
N LEU A 40 4.88 -9.92 1.72
CA LEU A 40 3.82 -10.72 2.34
C LEU A 40 3.26 -11.78 1.38
N VAL A 41 3.13 -11.47 0.08
CA VAL A 41 2.74 -12.47 -0.93
C VAL A 41 3.81 -13.55 -1.06
N GLN A 42 5.09 -13.19 -1.08
CA GLN A 42 6.18 -14.17 -1.13
C GLN A 42 6.18 -15.08 0.10
N LEU A 43 6.06 -14.51 1.30
CA LEU A 43 5.95 -15.29 2.53
C LEU A 43 4.72 -16.20 2.54
N LEU A 44 3.60 -15.75 1.97
CA LEU A 44 2.42 -16.57 1.84
C LEU A 44 2.69 -17.80 0.96
N ASP A 45 3.32 -17.61 -0.20
CA ASP A 45 3.68 -18.69 -1.13
C ASP A 45 4.69 -19.67 -0.52
N GLU A 46 5.72 -19.15 0.15
CA GLU A 46 6.73 -19.98 0.83
C GLU A 46 6.13 -20.87 1.92
N ASN A 47 5.03 -20.44 2.53
CA ASN A 47 4.36 -21.15 3.61
C ASN A 47 3.09 -21.89 3.14
N GLU A 48 2.77 -21.92 1.85
CA GLU A 48 1.60 -22.63 1.28
C GLU A 48 1.45 -24.06 1.84
N PRO A 49 2.51 -24.89 1.96
CA PRO A 49 2.38 -26.27 2.45
C PRO A 49 1.91 -26.38 3.90
N LEU A 50 2.05 -25.30 4.69
CA LEU A 50 1.67 -25.25 6.10
C LEU A 50 0.24 -24.75 6.31
N MET A 51 -0.41 -24.29 5.24
CA MET A 51 -1.73 -23.66 5.30
C MET A 51 -2.82 -24.56 4.72
N SER A 52 -4.05 -24.40 5.21
CA SER A 52 -5.20 -24.97 4.52
C SER A 52 -5.44 -24.22 3.21
N ARG A 53 -5.89 -24.93 2.17
CA ARG A 53 -6.19 -24.34 0.86
C ARG A 53 -7.15 -23.16 0.93
N ASP A 54 -8.17 -23.23 1.78
CA ASP A 54 -9.16 -22.14 1.94
C ASP A 54 -8.54 -20.91 2.61
N PHE A 55 -7.71 -21.11 3.65
CA PHE A 55 -7.01 -20.01 4.32
C PHE A 55 -6.03 -19.32 3.36
N TYR A 56 -5.21 -20.08 2.64
CA TYR A 56 -4.28 -19.55 1.63
C TYR A 56 -5.03 -18.75 0.57
N ALA A 57 -6.09 -19.30 -0.02
CA ALA A 57 -6.84 -18.65 -1.09
C ALA A 57 -7.46 -17.32 -0.64
N ARG A 58 -8.01 -17.25 0.58
CA ARG A 58 -8.58 -16.01 1.13
C ARG A 58 -7.50 -14.97 1.41
N LEU A 59 -6.38 -15.38 2.01
CA LEU A 59 -5.30 -14.45 2.33
C LEU A 59 -4.61 -13.92 1.07
N PHE A 60 -4.39 -14.78 0.07
CA PHE A 60 -3.89 -14.39 -1.24
C PHE A 60 -4.84 -13.41 -1.94
N ALA A 61 -6.15 -13.70 -1.94
CA ALA A 61 -7.15 -12.80 -2.52
C ALA A 61 -7.16 -11.42 -1.84
N SER A 62 -7.04 -11.36 -0.51
CA SER A 62 -6.95 -10.09 0.22
C SER A 62 -5.68 -9.30 -0.14
N LEU A 63 -4.54 -9.96 -0.32
CA LEU A 63 -3.28 -9.29 -0.72
C LEU A 63 -3.35 -8.79 -2.17
N LEU A 64 -4.00 -9.53 -3.07
CA LEU A 64 -4.27 -9.07 -4.44
C LEU A 64 -5.19 -7.85 -4.46
N ASP A 65 -6.24 -7.85 -3.65
CA ASP A 65 -7.17 -6.72 -3.55
C ASP A 65 -6.46 -5.46 -3.00
N LEU A 66 -5.62 -5.64 -1.98
CA LEU A 66 -4.77 -4.56 -1.46
C LEU A 66 -3.81 -4.03 -2.53
N SER A 67 -3.17 -4.92 -3.29
CA SER A 67 -2.28 -4.54 -4.40
C SER A 67 -3.01 -3.75 -5.48
N ARG A 68 -4.24 -4.14 -5.79
CA ARG A 68 -5.11 -3.42 -6.73
C ARG A 68 -5.44 -2.02 -6.22
N VAL A 69 -5.89 -1.91 -4.98
CA VAL A 69 -6.30 -0.65 -4.36
C VAL A 69 -5.12 0.33 -4.29
N MET A 70 -3.90 -0.16 -4.00
CA MET A 70 -2.67 0.64 -4.08
C MET A 70 -2.39 1.13 -5.51
N GLY A 71 -2.47 0.26 -6.51
CA GLY A 71 -2.26 0.65 -7.90
C GLY A 71 -3.31 1.66 -8.40
N GLU A 72 -4.57 1.52 -8.01
CA GLU A 72 -5.62 2.50 -8.30
C GLU A 72 -5.32 3.85 -7.65
N TYR A 73 -4.78 3.86 -6.43
CA TYR A 73 -4.37 5.07 -5.72
C TYR A 73 -3.20 5.79 -6.41
N GLU A 74 -2.14 5.06 -6.76
CA GLU A 74 -0.99 5.59 -7.51
C GLU A 74 -1.39 6.13 -8.89
N ASN A 75 -2.30 5.44 -9.59
CA ASN A 75 -2.87 5.93 -10.84
C ASN A 75 -3.63 7.25 -10.65
N GLY A 76 -4.30 7.42 -9.51
CA GLY A 76 -5.02 8.65 -9.14
C GLY A 76 -4.10 9.87 -9.08
N TRP A 77 -2.86 9.71 -8.63
CA TRP A 77 -1.85 10.78 -8.63
C TRP A 77 -1.52 11.29 -10.04
N SER A 78 -1.47 10.39 -11.01
CA SER A 78 -1.13 10.72 -12.39
C SER A 78 -2.28 11.43 -13.10
N GLN A 79 -3.53 11.11 -12.77
CA GLN A 79 -4.71 11.75 -13.37
C GLN A 79 -5.00 13.15 -12.83
N GLY A 80 -4.63 13.45 -11.57
CA GLY A 80 -4.74 14.80 -11.00
C GLY A 80 -3.78 15.83 -11.62
N SER A 81 -2.72 15.37 -12.30
CA SER A 81 -1.75 16.24 -12.98
C SER A 81 -2.19 16.76 -14.36
N LEU A 82 -3.31 16.26 -14.90
CA LEU A 82 -3.92 16.78 -16.12
C LEU A 82 -4.80 17.99 -15.79
N SER A 83 -4.19 19.18 -15.83
CA SER A 83 -4.91 20.45 -15.78
C SER A 83 -5.91 20.57 -16.94
N PRO A 84 -7.11 21.13 -16.74
CA PRO A 84 -8.11 21.36 -17.79
C PRO A 84 -7.72 22.53 -18.72
N GLY A 85 -6.62 22.37 -19.46
CA GLY A 85 -6.08 23.39 -20.36
C GLY A 85 -5.48 22.87 -21.67
N GLU A 86 -5.55 21.56 -21.93
CA GLU A 86 -5.02 20.95 -23.18
C GLU A 86 -6.13 20.26 -24.01
N MET A 87 -7.26 20.96 -24.21
CA MET A 87 -8.20 20.69 -25.31
C MET A 87 -8.43 21.95 -26.16
#